data_AF-A0A939I3Y0-F1
#
_entry.id   AF-A0A939I3Y0-F1
#
_cell.length_a   1.000
_cell.length_b   1.000
_cell.length_c   1.000
_cell.angle_alpha   90.00
_cell.angle_beta   90.00
_cell.angle_gamma   90.00
#
_symmetry.space_group_name_H-M   'P 1'
#
loop_
_entity.id
_entity.type
_entity.pdbx_description
1 polymer ?
#
loop_
_entity_poly.entity_id
_entity_poly.type
_entity_poly.pdbx_seq_one_letter_code
_entity_poly.pdbx_strand_id
1 'polypeptide(L)' 'MTQEDLYELNRALKIIAHILYKNTPSERLQDFESMGLAVHDHFLKTVGPELLKFF' A
#
# COMPACT_ATOMS: atom_id res chain seq x y z
N MET A 1 12.11 16.59 0.32
CA MET A 1 12.49 15.36 -0.38
C MET A 1 13.35 15.72 -1.56
N THR A 2 14.52 15.11 -1.66
CA THR A 2 15.41 15.18 -2.82
C THR A 2 14.84 14.37 -3.98
N GLN A 3 15.44 14.46 -5.17
CA GLN A 3 15.09 13.57 -6.30
C GLN A 3 15.37 12.10 -6.00
N GLU A 4 16.44 11.84 -5.23
CA GLU A 4 16.79 10.50 -4.77
C GLU A 4 15.73 9.96 -3.80
N ASP A 5 15.29 10.78 -2.84
CA ASP A 5 14.19 10.42 -1.92
C ASP A 5 12.90 10.08 -2.68
N LEU A 6 12.58 10.85 -3.74
CA LEU A 6 11.40 10.63 -4.57
C LEU A 6 11.53 9.35 -5.40
N TYR A 7 12.73 9.03 -5.88
CA TYR A 7 12.97 7.80 -6.62
C TYR A 7 12.79 6.58 -5.72
N GLU A 8 13.41 6.58 -4.54
CA GLU A 8 13.29 5.48 -3.58
C GLU A 8 11.86 5.33 -3.06
N LEU A 9 11.18 6.46 -2.78
CA LEU A 9 9.76 6.42 -2.41
C LEU A 9 8.91 5.80 -3.53
N ASN A 10 9.06 6.22 -4.78
CA ASN A 10 8.29 5.67 -5.89
C ASN A 10 8.57 4.17 -6.11
N ARG A 11 9.82 3.74 -5.92
CA ARG A 11 10.19 2.33 -5.99
C ARG A 11 9.48 1.53 -4.90
N ALA A 12 9.50 2.01 -3.66
CA ALA A 12 8.80 1.38 -2.54
C ALA A 12 7.28 1.32 -2.76
N LEU A 13 6.67 2.42 -3.22
CA LEU A 13 5.24 2.50 -3.50
C LEU A 13 4.79 1.50 -4.58
N LYS A 14 5.58 1.30 -5.64
CA LYS A 14 5.28 0.29 -6.67
C LYS A 14 5.28 -1.13 -6.09
N ILE A 15 6.23 -1.45 -5.24
CA ILE A 15 6.32 -2.77 -4.58
C ILE A 15 5.11 -2.98 -3.66
N ILE A 16 4.79 -1.99 -2.84
CA ILE A 16 3.62 -2.03 -1.94
C ILE A 16 2.35 -2.21 -2.76
N ALA A 17 2.14 -1.40 -3.80
CA ALA A 17 0.96 -1.51 -4.67
C ALA A 17 0.81 -2.90 -5.29
N HIS A 18 1.91 -3.51 -5.75
CA HIS A 18 1.89 -4.87 -6.29
C HIS A 18 1.47 -5.91 -5.25
N ILE A 19 2.01 -5.82 -4.03
CA ILE A 19 1.67 -6.72 -2.92
C ILE A 19 0.19 -6.54 -2.55
N LEU A 20 -0.29 -5.30 -2.40
CA LEU A 20 -1.68 -5.02 -2.07
C LEU A 20 -2.62 -5.58 -3.14
N TYR A 21 -2.34 -5.34 -4.41
CA TYR A 21 -3.14 -5.85 -5.52
C TYR A 21 -3.20 -7.38 -5.52
N LYS A 22 -2.05 -8.06 -5.40
CA LYS A 22 -1.98 -9.53 -5.38
C LYS A 22 -2.76 -10.16 -4.22
N ASN A 23 -2.84 -9.48 -3.07
CA ASN A 23 -3.50 -9.98 -1.86
C ASN A 23 -4.92 -9.41 -1.67
N THR A 24 -5.47 -8.73 -2.67
CA THR A 24 -6.84 -8.20 -2.62
C THR A 24 -7.73 -9.00 -3.56
N PRO A 25 -8.84 -9.58 -3.06
CA PRO A 25 -9.80 -10.25 -3.92
C PRO A 25 -10.33 -9.32 -5.02
N SER A 26 -10.54 -9.87 -6.22
CA SER A 26 -11.05 -9.13 -7.38
C SER A 26 -12.36 -8.38 -7.11
N GLU A 27 -13.20 -8.89 -6.21
CA GLU A 27 -14.46 -8.26 -5.79
C GLU A 27 -14.25 -6.93 -5.07
N ARG A 28 -13.07 -6.75 -4.46
CA ARG A 28 -12.70 -5.50 -3.77
C ARG A 28 -11.91 -4.54 -4.67
N LEU A 29 -11.72 -4.88 -5.95
CA LEU A 29 -11.01 -4.06 -6.94
C LEU A 29 -11.95 -3.47 -8.01
N GLN A 30 -13.26 -3.62 -7.84
CA GLN A 30 -14.24 -3.30 -8.87
C GLN A 30 -14.49 -1.80 -9.04
N ASP A 31 -14.37 -1.04 -7.95
CA ASP A 31 -14.57 0.41 -7.95
C ASP A 31 -13.62 1.09 -6.97
N PHE A 32 -13.58 2.42 -7.06
CA PHE A 32 -12.68 3.25 -6.26
C PHE A 32 -12.91 3.12 -4.75
N GLU A 33 -14.17 3.00 -4.32
CA GLU A 33 -14.52 2.89 -2.91
C GLU A 33 -14.04 1.55 -2.33
N SER A 34 -14.33 0.46 -3.03
CA SER A 34 -13.91 -0.89 -2.68
C SER A 34 -12.38 -1.01 -2.64
N MET A 35 -11.68 -0.40 -3.61
CA MET A 35 -10.22 -0.32 -3.62
C MET A 35 -9.70 0.47 -2.42
N GLY A 36 -10.32 1.62 -2.10
CA GLY A 36 -9.95 2.44 -0.94
C GLY A 36 -10.10 1.67 0.37
N LEU A 37 -11.21 0.95 0.55
CA LEU A 37 -11.44 0.09 1.71
C LEU A 37 -10.42 -1.04 1.81
N ALA A 38 -10.08 -1.67 0.69
CA ALA A 38 -9.04 -2.71 0.66
C ALA A 38 -7.66 -2.16 1.06
N VAL A 39 -7.27 -1.00 0.56
CA VAL A 39 -6.01 -0.34 0.94
C VAL A 39 -6.00 -0.01 2.42
N HIS A 40 -7.09 0.53 2.96
CA HIS A 40 -7.22 0.83 4.38
C HIS A 40 -7.11 -0.42 5.25
N ASP A 41 -7.81 -1.50 4.89
CA ASP A 41 -7.73 -2.80 5.58
C ASP A 41 -6.29 -3.33 5.63
N HIS A 42 -5.58 -3.30 4.50
CA HIS A 42 -4.18 -3.73 4.43
C HIS A 42 -3.27 -2.82 5.24
N PHE A 43 -3.50 -1.51 5.23
CA PHE A 43 -2.74 -0.58 6.04
C PHE A 43 -2.87 -0.93 7.53
N LEU A 44 -4.09 -1.11 8.04
CA LEU A 44 -4.30 -1.44 9.45
C LEU A 44 -3.72 -2.80 9.85
N LYS A 45 -3.82 -3.82 8.98
CA LYS A 45 -3.46 -5.20 9.33
C LYS A 45 -2.01 -5.55 9.08
N THR A 46 -1.36 -4.91 8.11
CA THR A 46 -0.02 -5.30 7.65
C THR A 46 0.97 -4.15 7.69
N VAL A 47 0.71 -3.04 6.98
CA VAL A 47 1.70 -1.97 6.80
C VAL A 47 1.88 -1.13 8.08
N GLY A 48 0.79 -0.77 8.75
CA GLY A 48 0.77 0.06 9.94
C GLY A 48 1.58 -0.54 11.10
N PRO A 49 1.35 -1.81 11.49
CA PRO A 49 2.15 -2.47 12.52
C PRO A 49 3.64 -2.52 12.21
N GLU A 50 4.04 -2.72 10.95
CA GLU A 50 5.45 -2.72 10.56
C GLU A 50 6.05 -1.31 10.57
N LEU A 51 5.32 -0.29 10.08
CA LEU A 51 5.75 1.11 10.14
C LEU A 51 5.96 1.60 11.56
N LEU A 52 5.07 1.23 12.49
CA LEU A 52 5.19 1.57 13.90
C LEU A 52 6.46 1.03 14.57
N LYS A 53 7.14 0.03 14.00
CA LYS A 53 8.44 -0.45 14.54
C LYS A 53 9.59 0.54 14.30
N PHE A 54 9.40 1.50 13.41
CA PHE A 54 10.43 2.48 13.03
C PHE A 54 10.24 3.85 13.69
N PHE A 55 9.19 4.03 14.50
CA PHE A 55 8.87 5.24 15.26
C PHE A 55 8.77 4.93 16.75
#